data_AF-A0A6I6DRF4-F1
#
_entry.id   AF-A0A6I6DRF4-F1
#
_cell.length_a   1.000
_cell.length_b   1.000
_cell.length_c   1.000
_cell.angle_alpha   90.00
_cell.angle_beta   90.00
_cell.angle_gamma   90.00
#
_symmetry.space_group_name_H-M   'P 1'
#
loop_
_entity.id
_entity.type
_entity.pdbx_description
1 polymer ?
#
loop_
_entity_poly.entity_id
_entity_poly.type
_entity_poly.pdbx_seq_one_letter_code
_entity_poly.pdbx_strand_id
1 'polypeptide(L)'
;MSKQRGFTLLEIILALVIFASCAMMVVSTIPSRSGADIFGQQLKALVDYGSDRAVMDGNIVGLVIATDKYQLVSLNVVKGERRWVPLSAGRITTKGDFPEEMHVSLSPQRLAATLDADPQIIFLPDGEVGRFTLRLQSYDKQHHFRVVSQGTAPVSVENDD
;
A
#
# COMPACT_ATOMS: atom_id res chain seq x y z
N MET A 1 -0.96 24.45 64.05
CA MET A 1 -0.40 25.38 63.04
C MET A 1 0.08 24.57 61.85
N SER A 2 -0.67 24.58 60.75
CA SER A 2 -0.36 23.82 59.53
C SER A 2 0.72 24.53 58.72
N LYS A 3 1.88 23.90 58.58
CA LYS A 3 3.02 24.41 57.81
C LYS A 3 2.74 24.18 56.33
N GLN A 4 2.28 25.20 55.62
CA GLN A 4 2.14 25.13 54.15
C GLN A 4 3.54 25.01 53.54
N ARG A 5 3.86 23.82 53.03
CA ARG A 5 5.06 23.56 52.24
C ARG A 5 4.75 24.04 50.82
N GLY A 6 5.11 25.28 50.51
CA GLY A 6 5.05 25.79 49.14
C GLY A 6 6.01 25.00 48.25
N PHE A 7 5.56 24.65 47.05
CA PHE A 7 6.37 23.98 46.04
C PHE A 7 7.67 24.74 45.81
N THR A 8 8.79 24.04 45.85
CA THR A 8 10.09 24.66 45.58
C THR A 8 10.25 24.92 44.09
N LEU A 9 10.95 25.99 43.73
CA LEU A 9 11.29 26.28 42.33
C LEU A 9 12.06 25.10 41.68
N LEU A 10 12.83 24.38 42.49
CA LEU A 10 13.57 23.19 42.11
C LEU A 10 12.64 22.04 41.70
N GLU A 11 11.54 21.81 42.41
CA GLU A 11 10.55 20.78 42.04
C GLU A 11 9.92 21.03 40.69
N ILE A 12 9.59 22.28 40.37
CA ILE A 12 8.99 22.63 39.09
C ILE A 12 10.00 22.42 37.96
N ILE A 13 11.26 22.81 38.16
CA ILE A 13 12.32 22.60 37.16
C ILE A 13 12.60 21.11 36.96
N LEU A 14 12.67 20.32 38.05
CA LEU A 14 12.88 18.88 37.99
C LEU A 14 11.73 18.18 37.25
N ALA A 15 10.49 18.57 37.55
CA ALA A 15 9.32 18.04 36.85
C ALA A 15 9.39 18.34 35.34
N LEU A 16 9.73 19.58 34.94
CA LEU A 16 9.87 19.95 33.53
C LEU A 16 10.99 19.17 32.82
N VAL A 17 12.11 18.92 33.49
CA VAL A 17 13.22 18.12 32.93
C VAL A 17 12.79 16.67 32.71
N ILE A 18 12.05 16.08 33.66
CA ILE A 18 11.51 14.73 33.51
C ILE A 18 10.48 14.68 32.38
N PHE A 19 9.58 15.67 32.28
CA PHE A 19 8.62 15.73 31.17
C PHE A 19 9.30 15.86 29.81
N ALA A 20 10.35 16.68 29.70
CA ALA A 20 11.10 16.87 28.46
C ALA A 20 11.87 15.60 28.05
N SER A 21 12.47 14.88 29.00
CA SER A 21 13.19 13.64 28.72
C SER A 21 12.24 12.51 28.32
N CYS A 22 11.10 12.37 29.00
CA CYS A 22 10.05 11.45 28.61
C CYS A 22 9.47 11.78 27.21
N ALA A 23 9.31 13.06 26.88
CA ALA A 23 8.82 13.48 25.57
C ALA A 23 9.76 13.08 24.43
N MET A 24 11.08 13.27 24.58
CA MET A 24 12.06 12.86 23.56
C MET A 24 12.08 11.34 23.33
N MET A 25 11.95 10.54 24.40
CA MET A 25 11.89 9.08 24.29
C MET A 25 10.64 8.62 23.52
N VAL A 26 9.48 9.23 23.76
CA VAL A 26 8.23 8.89 23.06
C VAL A 26 8.31 9.24 21.57
N VAL A 27 8.84 10.41 21.21
CA VAL A 27 8.94 10.84 19.81
C VAL A 27 9.83 9.88 18.99
N SER A 28 10.90 9.35 19.58
CA SER A 28 11.77 8.35 18.92
C SER A 28 11.12 6.98 18.72
N THR A 29 10.01 6.68 19.39
CA THR A 29 9.30 5.39 19.27
C THR A 29 8.11 5.45 18.30
N ILE A 30 7.79 6.62 17.75
CA ILE A 30 6.76 6.74 16.73
C ILE A 30 7.39 6.30 15.41
N PRO A 31 6.95 5.18 14.81
CA PRO A 31 7.42 4.79 13.49
C PRO A 31 7.11 5.93 12.54
N SER A 32 8.13 6.43 11.84
CA SER A 32 7.93 7.38 10.76
C SER A 32 7.15 6.64 9.69
N ARG A 33 5.82 6.81 9.64
CA ARG A 33 5.03 6.31 8.50
C ARG A 33 5.47 7.12 7.29
N SER A 34 6.41 6.58 6.56
CA SER A 34 6.89 7.18 5.32
C SER A 34 5.75 7.22 4.31
N GLY A 35 5.79 8.13 3.34
CA GLY A 35 4.80 8.14 2.25
C GLY A 35 4.73 6.79 1.52
N ALA A 36 5.84 6.05 1.51
CA ALA A 36 5.97 4.69 0.99
C ALA A 36 5.09 3.67 1.76
N ASP A 37 5.05 3.73 3.09
CA ASP A 37 4.20 2.86 3.91
C ASP A 37 2.72 3.06 3.59
N ILE A 38 2.30 4.33 3.50
CA ILE A 38 0.92 4.69 3.19
C ILE A 38 0.55 4.16 1.81
N PHE A 39 1.42 4.36 0.83
CA PHE A 39 1.20 3.87 -0.52
C PHE A 39 1.17 2.34 -0.59
N GLY A 40 2.08 1.65 0.09
CA GLY A 40 2.10 0.17 0.17
C GLY A 40 0.80 -0.39 0.73
N GLN A 41 0.24 0.25 1.78
CA GLN A 41 -1.06 -0.12 2.33
C GLN A 41 -2.21 0.16 1.36
N GLN A 42 -2.18 1.29 0.65
CA GLN A 42 -3.18 1.61 -0.39
C GLN A 42 -3.16 0.58 -1.52
N LEU A 43 -1.97 0.20 -1.97
CA LEU A 43 -1.78 -0.79 -3.02
C LEU A 43 -2.22 -2.18 -2.58
N LYS A 44 -1.91 -2.58 -1.34
CA LYS A 44 -2.47 -3.80 -0.74
C LYS A 44 -3.99 -3.78 -0.75
N ALA A 45 -4.60 -2.69 -0.29
CA ALA A 45 -6.06 -2.57 -0.27
C ALA A 45 -6.66 -2.65 -1.69
N LEU A 46 -6.00 -2.09 -2.69
CA LEU A 46 -6.40 -2.20 -4.10
C LEU A 46 -6.36 -3.66 -4.60
N VAL A 47 -5.28 -4.38 -4.28
CA VAL A 47 -5.10 -5.77 -4.70
C VAL A 47 -6.14 -6.68 -4.01
N ASP A 48 -6.32 -6.52 -2.71
CA ASP A 48 -7.34 -7.25 -1.95
C ASP A 48 -8.74 -6.94 -2.50
N TYR A 49 -9.03 -5.67 -2.81
CA TYR A 49 -10.28 -5.27 -3.44
C TYR A 49 -10.50 -5.91 -4.82
N GLY A 50 -9.45 -5.99 -5.65
CA GLY A 50 -9.51 -6.66 -6.96
C GLY A 50 -9.85 -8.15 -6.82
N SER A 51 -9.27 -8.81 -5.82
CA SER A 51 -9.57 -10.21 -5.48
C SER A 51 -11.00 -10.39 -5.00
N ASP A 52 -11.45 -9.58 -4.05
CA ASP A 52 -12.82 -9.62 -3.54
C ASP A 52 -13.82 -9.39 -4.67
N ARG A 53 -13.53 -8.45 -5.56
CA ARG A 53 -14.38 -8.16 -6.71
C ARG A 53 -14.48 -9.33 -7.67
N ALA A 54 -13.38 -10.03 -7.95
CA ALA A 54 -13.39 -11.20 -8.82
C ALA A 54 -14.29 -12.31 -8.27
N VAL A 55 -14.19 -12.55 -6.95
CA VAL A 55 -15.03 -13.53 -6.23
C VAL A 55 -16.50 -13.11 -6.23
N MET A 56 -16.79 -11.84 -5.88
CA MET A 56 -18.16 -11.34 -5.78
C MET A 56 -18.89 -11.31 -7.12
N ASP A 57 -18.22 -10.88 -8.19
CA ASP A 57 -18.81 -10.78 -9.52
C ASP A 57 -18.80 -12.10 -10.28
N GLY A 58 -18.05 -13.09 -9.80
CA GLY A 58 -17.84 -14.36 -10.51
C GLY A 58 -17.05 -14.19 -11.82
N ASN A 59 -16.29 -13.09 -11.95
CA ASN A 59 -15.59 -12.73 -13.19
C ASN A 59 -14.11 -12.48 -12.96
N ILE A 60 -13.29 -12.67 -13.99
CA ILE A 60 -11.85 -12.44 -13.91
C ILE A 60 -11.60 -10.93 -13.82
N VAL A 61 -10.81 -10.55 -12.82
CA VAL A 61 -10.27 -9.20 -12.67
C VAL A 61 -8.77 -9.27 -12.94
N GLY A 62 -8.22 -8.19 -13.49
CA GLY A 62 -6.79 -8.03 -13.70
C GLY A 62 -6.30 -6.72 -13.12
N LEU A 63 -5.01 -6.64 -12.80
CA LEU A 63 -4.31 -5.41 -12.47
C LEU A 63 -3.22 -5.18 -13.53
N VAL A 64 -3.37 -4.08 -14.27
CA VAL A 64 -2.37 -3.57 -15.18
C VAL A 64 -1.45 -2.64 -14.37
N ILE A 65 -0.14 -2.87 -14.48
CA ILE A 65 0.90 -2.11 -13.79
C ILE A 65 1.88 -1.62 -14.87
N ALA A 66 1.82 -0.33 -15.15
CA ALA A 66 2.80 0.39 -15.95
C ALA A 66 3.88 1.00 -15.05
N THR A 67 4.84 1.73 -15.65
CA THR A 67 5.95 2.35 -14.91
C THR A 67 5.48 3.43 -13.94
N ASP A 68 4.48 4.21 -14.35
CA ASP A 68 3.97 5.39 -13.66
C ASP A 68 2.53 5.24 -13.18
N LYS A 69 1.79 4.23 -13.66
CA LYS A 69 0.36 4.06 -13.38
C LYS A 69 -0.02 2.61 -13.15
N TYR A 70 -1.15 2.43 -12.50
CA TYR A 70 -1.79 1.13 -12.33
C TYR A 70 -3.31 1.23 -12.46
N GLN A 71 -3.96 0.15 -12.88
CA GLN A 71 -5.40 0.11 -13.05
C GLN A 71 -5.97 -1.31 -12.94
N LEU A 72 -7.06 -1.46 -12.19
CA LEU A 72 -7.88 -2.68 -12.23
C LEU A 72 -8.76 -2.69 -13.47
N VAL A 73 -8.82 -3.86 -14.10
CA VAL A 73 -9.62 -4.16 -15.28
C VAL A 73 -10.46 -5.42 -15.03
N SER A 74 -11.59 -5.55 -15.68
CA SER A 74 -12.43 -6.75 -15.65
C SER A 74 -12.58 -7.33 -17.04
N LEU A 75 -12.63 -8.66 -17.14
CA LEU A 75 -12.76 -9.36 -18.41
C LEU A 75 -14.23 -9.41 -18.84
N ASN A 76 -14.64 -8.56 -19.77
CA ASN A 76 -16.02 -8.59 -20.27
C ASN A 76 -16.11 -9.29 -21.62
N VAL A 77 -17.24 -9.96 -21.86
CA VAL A 77 -17.57 -10.56 -23.15
C VAL A 77 -18.43 -9.57 -23.94
N VAL A 78 -17.86 -8.93 -24.95
CA VAL A 78 -18.56 -7.99 -25.82
C VAL A 78 -18.67 -8.62 -27.20
N LYS A 79 -19.91 -8.89 -27.65
CA LYS A 79 -20.19 -9.52 -28.96
C LYS A 79 -19.45 -10.86 -29.18
N GLY A 80 -19.23 -11.63 -28.10
CA GLY A 80 -18.55 -12.93 -28.15
C GLY A 80 -17.02 -12.86 -28.01
N GLU A 81 -16.42 -11.67 -28.04
CA GLU A 81 -14.98 -11.48 -27.80
C GLU A 81 -14.73 -11.08 -26.35
N ARG A 82 -13.69 -11.69 -25.74
CA ARG A 82 -13.23 -11.31 -24.41
C ARG A 82 -12.35 -10.07 -24.52
N ARG A 83 -12.72 -9.00 -23.81
CA ARG A 83 -11.97 -7.74 -23.78
C ARG A 83 -11.82 -7.25 -22.34
N TRP A 84 -10.63 -6.81 -22.01
CA TRP A 84 -10.36 -6.11 -20.76
C TRP A 84 -11.01 -4.72 -20.81
N VAL A 85 -11.75 -4.38 -19.77
CA VAL A 85 -12.31 -3.04 -19.61
C VAL A 85 -11.97 -2.49 -18.23
N PRO A 86 -11.75 -1.17 -18.10
CA PRO A 86 -11.58 -0.51 -16.80
C PRO A 86 -12.63 -0.92 -15.78
N LEU A 87 -12.18 -1.43 -14.63
CA LEU A 87 -13.07 -1.72 -13.51
C LEU A 87 -13.47 -0.39 -12.87
N SER A 88 -14.76 -0.04 -12.91
CA SER A 88 -15.28 1.19 -12.28
C SER A 88 -16.13 0.81 -11.07
N ALA A 89 -15.72 1.27 -9.88
CA ALA A 89 -16.29 0.84 -8.61
C ALA A 89 -16.91 1.99 -7.81
N GLY A 90 -17.66 2.88 -8.49
CA GLY A 90 -18.36 4.00 -7.86
C GLY A 90 -17.43 4.94 -7.09
N ARG A 91 -17.28 4.70 -5.78
CA ARG A 91 -16.44 5.50 -4.85
C ARG A 91 -15.04 4.93 -4.61
N ILE A 92 -14.76 3.69 -5.04
CA ILE A 92 -13.45 3.06 -4.85
C ILE A 92 -12.56 3.42 -6.04
N THR A 93 -11.39 3.97 -5.74
CA THR A 93 -10.37 4.30 -6.72
C THR A 93 -9.69 3.02 -7.22
N THR A 94 -9.98 2.64 -8.47
CA THR A 94 -9.45 1.43 -9.12
C THR A 94 -8.26 1.69 -10.03
N LYS A 95 -7.85 2.96 -10.14
CA LYS A 95 -6.70 3.41 -10.93
C LYS A 95 -5.92 4.46 -10.16
N GLY A 96 -4.62 4.54 -10.37
CA GLY A 96 -3.80 5.57 -9.75
C GLY A 96 -2.45 5.70 -10.40
N ASP A 97 -1.74 6.73 -9.97
CA ASP A 97 -0.37 7.00 -10.37
C ASP A 97 0.56 6.52 -9.25
N PHE A 98 1.69 5.93 -9.61
CA PHE A 98 2.78 5.70 -8.69
C PHE A 98 3.43 7.04 -8.32
N PRO A 99 3.92 7.22 -7.08
CA PRO A 99 4.62 8.44 -6.70
C PRO A 99 5.85 8.66 -7.61
N GLU A 100 6.03 9.87 -8.13
CA GLU A 100 7.12 10.18 -9.07
C GLU A 100 8.51 9.85 -8.52
N GLU A 101 8.69 9.94 -7.20
CA GLU A 101 9.95 9.68 -6.50
C GLU A 101 10.26 8.19 -6.33
N MET A 102 9.37 7.29 -6.78
CA MET A 102 9.50 5.84 -6.62
C MET A 102 9.72 5.12 -7.94
N HIS A 103 10.74 4.27 -7.96
CA HIS A 103 10.96 3.29 -9.01
C HIS A 103 10.20 2.00 -8.74
N VAL A 104 9.38 1.59 -9.71
CA VAL A 104 8.53 0.40 -9.61
C VAL A 104 9.16 -0.74 -10.39
N SER A 105 9.13 -1.96 -9.82
CA SER A 105 9.49 -3.18 -10.53
C SER A 105 8.57 -4.33 -10.15
N LEU A 106 8.29 -5.19 -11.12
CA LEU A 106 7.43 -6.36 -10.96
C LEU A 106 8.23 -7.63 -11.24
N SER A 107 7.93 -8.70 -10.51
CA SER A 107 8.49 -10.03 -10.70
C SER A 107 7.44 -11.09 -10.42
N PRO A 108 7.36 -12.20 -11.19
CA PRO A 108 8.25 -12.56 -12.31
C PRO A 108 7.90 -11.88 -13.64
N GLN A 109 6.74 -11.22 -13.71
CA GLN A 109 6.28 -10.54 -14.92
C GLN A 109 6.91 -9.16 -15.07
N ARG A 110 6.99 -8.68 -16.32
CA ARG A 110 7.43 -7.31 -16.63
C ARG A 110 6.27 -6.34 -16.54
N LEU A 111 6.58 -5.07 -16.28
CA LEU A 111 5.61 -3.99 -16.33
C LEU A 111 5.00 -3.87 -17.73
N ALA A 112 3.74 -3.42 -17.77
CA ALA A 112 3.05 -3.06 -18.99
C ALA A 112 3.71 -1.84 -19.65
N ALA A 113 3.69 -1.80 -20.97
CA ALA A 113 4.06 -0.58 -21.71
C ALA A 113 3.02 0.53 -21.53
N THR A 114 1.74 0.18 -21.47
CA THR A 114 0.60 1.11 -21.31
C THR A 114 -0.52 0.44 -20.51
N LEU A 115 -1.50 1.23 -20.04
CA LEU A 115 -2.68 0.72 -19.33
C LEU A 115 -3.65 -0.09 -20.23
N ASP A 116 -3.51 0.01 -21.55
CA ASP A 116 -4.33 -0.74 -22.52
C ASP A 116 -3.77 -2.15 -22.81
N ALA A 117 -2.61 -2.48 -22.24
CA ALA A 117 -2.03 -3.82 -22.37
C ALA A 117 -2.79 -4.86 -21.53
N ASP A 118 -2.53 -6.14 -21.81
CA ASP A 118 -3.05 -7.22 -20.97
C ASP A 118 -2.54 -7.06 -19.52
N PRO A 119 -3.38 -7.38 -18.51
CA PRO A 119 -3.02 -7.25 -17.10
C PRO A 119 -1.93 -8.24 -16.70
N GLN A 120 -0.99 -7.78 -15.88
CA GLN A 120 0.11 -8.61 -15.39
C GLN A 120 -0.35 -9.50 -14.24
N ILE A 121 -1.19 -8.99 -13.35
CA ILE A 121 -1.70 -9.76 -12.21
C ILE A 121 -3.15 -10.11 -12.49
N ILE A 122 -3.50 -11.38 -12.33
CA ILE A 122 -4.84 -11.90 -12.53
C ILE A 122 -5.43 -12.32 -11.18
N PHE A 123 -6.69 -11.97 -10.97
CA PHE A 123 -7.53 -12.40 -9.86
C PHE A 123 -8.63 -13.29 -10.41
N LEU A 124 -8.70 -14.51 -9.90
CA LEU A 124 -9.65 -15.51 -10.34
C LEU A 124 -10.90 -15.53 -9.43
N PRO A 125 -12.07 -15.91 -9.95
CA PRO A 125 -13.33 -15.94 -9.18
C PRO A 125 -13.34 -16.91 -7.99
N ASP A 126 -12.38 -17.83 -7.92
CA ASP A 126 -12.20 -18.77 -6.81
C ASP A 126 -11.36 -18.20 -5.65
N GLY A 127 -10.86 -16.96 -5.79
CA GLY A 127 -10.02 -16.29 -4.81
C GLY A 127 -8.52 -16.51 -5.01
N GLU A 128 -8.12 -17.23 -6.08
CA GLU A 128 -6.71 -17.29 -6.46
C GLU A 128 -6.22 -15.95 -7.02
N VAL A 129 -5.00 -15.59 -6.64
CA VAL A 129 -4.32 -14.39 -7.11
C VAL A 129 -2.98 -14.79 -7.70
N GLY A 130 -2.63 -14.23 -8.87
CA GLY A 130 -1.31 -14.45 -9.45
C GLY A 130 -0.18 -14.23 -8.44
N ARG A 131 0.85 -15.07 -8.47
CA ARG A 131 2.05 -14.87 -7.64
C ARG A 131 2.86 -13.72 -8.19
N PHE A 132 3.15 -12.74 -7.35
CA PHE A 132 3.97 -11.61 -7.74
C PHE A 132 4.72 -11.01 -6.55
N THR A 133 5.80 -10.32 -6.86
CA THR A 133 6.45 -9.36 -5.98
C THR A 133 6.49 -8.04 -6.72
N LEU A 134 5.79 -7.05 -6.18
CA LEU A 134 5.83 -5.67 -6.64
C LEU A 134 6.74 -4.89 -5.69
N ARG A 135 7.87 -4.41 -6.19
CA ARG A 135 8.82 -3.61 -5.40
C ARG A 135 8.71 -2.16 -5.79
N LEU A 136 8.71 -1.30 -4.79
CA LEU A 136 8.78 0.14 -4.95
C LEU A 136 9.95 0.65 -4.14
N GLN A 137 10.83 1.39 -4.80
CA GLN A 137 12.07 1.89 -4.23
C GLN A 137 12.21 3.37 -4.52
N SER A 138 12.41 4.18 -3.49
CA SER A 138 12.72 5.61 -3.65
C SER A 138 14.07 5.79 -4.36
N TYR A 139 14.24 6.86 -5.14
CA TYR A 139 15.51 7.16 -5.80
C TYR A 139 16.68 7.35 -4.84
N ASP A 140 16.42 7.85 -3.63
CA ASP A 140 17.42 7.98 -2.56
C ASP A 140 17.83 6.64 -1.93
N LYS A 141 17.15 5.54 -2.31
CA LYS A 141 17.27 4.18 -1.79
C LYS A 141 17.05 4.05 -0.27
N GLN A 142 16.58 5.10 0.40
CA GLN A 142 16.29 5.08 1.83
C GLN A 142 14.98 4.36 2.13
N HIS A 143 14.05 4.39 1.18
CA HIS A 143 12.73 3.78 1.32
C HIS A 143 12.55 2.67 0.28
N HIS A 144 12.25 1.47 0.75
CA HIS A 144 11.96 0.33 -0.09
C HIS A 144 10.84 -0.50 0.54
N PHE A 145 9.85 -0.87 -0.27
CA PHE A 145 8.74 -1.69 0.18
C PHE A 145 8.33 -2.66 -0.92
N ARG A 146 7.72 -3.77 -0.48
CA ARG A 146 7.36 -4.87 -1.35
C ARG A 146 5.93 -5.31 -1.04
N VAL A 147 5.12 -5.43 -2.08
CA VAL A 147 3.81 -6.08 -2.00
C VAL A 147 3.96 -7.48 -2.61
N VAL A 148 3.68 -8.51 -1.81
CA VAL A 148 3.94 -9.90 -2.17
C VAL A 148 2.64 -10.70 -2.14
N SER A 149 2.36 -11.40 -3.25
CA SER A 149 1.31 -12.41 -3.35
C SER A 149 1.92 -13.79 -3.45
N GLN A 150 1.48 -14.71 -2.58
CA GLN A 150 1.89 -16.13 -2.58
C GLN A 150 0.92 -17.05 -3.33
N GLY A 151 -0.11 -16.49 -3.99
CA GLY A 151 -1.11 -17.26 -4.73
C GLY A 151 -2.56 -17.02 -4.28
N THR A 152 -2.75 -16.34 -3.15
CA THR A 152 -4.05 -16.09 -2.55
C THR A 152 -4.06 -14.71 -1.89
N ALA A 153 -5.23 -14.08 -1.85
CA ALA A 153 -5.45 -12.94 -0.97
C ALA A 153 -5.56 -13.38 0.51
N PRO A 154 -5.28 -12.50 1.49
CA PRO A 154 -4.77 -11.14 1.33
C PRO A 154 -3.28 -11.11 0.99
N VAL A 155 -2.84 -10.09 0.24
CA VAL A 155 -1.40 -9.91 -0.04
C VAL A 155 -0.66 -9.32 1.16
N SER A 156 0.64 -9.59 1.27
CA SER A 156 1.48 -9.05 2.34
C SER A 156 2.22 -7.79 1.90
N VAL A 157 2.34 -6.81 2.79
CA VAL A 157 3.25 -5.67 2.63
C VAL A 157 4.46 -5.94 3.51
N GLU A 158 5.63 -6.01 2.89
CA GLU A 158 6.92 -6.17 3.55
C GLU A 158 7.68 -4.85 3.43
N ASN A 159 8.05 -4.30 4.58
CA ASN A 159 9.08 -3.27 4.68
C ASN A 159 10.39 -3.97 4.95
N ASP A 160 11.44 -3.51 4.30
CA ASP A 160 12.75 -4.11 4.38
C ASP A 160 13.50 -3.16 5.34
N ASP A 161 13.71 -3.63 6.57
CA ASP A 161 14.29 -2.89 7.72
C ASP A 161 15.79 -2.60 7.55
#